data_AF-A0A6P0VZL1-F1
#
_entry.id   AF-A0A6P0VZL1-F1
#
_cell.length_a   1.000
_cell.length_b   1.000
_cell.length_c   1.000
_cell.angle_alpha   90.00
_cell.angle_beta   90.00
_cell.angle_gamma   90.00
#
_symmetry.space_group_name_H-M   'P 1'
#
loop_
_entity.id
_entity.type
_entity.pdbx_description
1 polymer ?
#
loop_
_entity_poly.entity_id
_entity_poly.type
_entity_poly.pdbx_seq_one_letter_code
_entity_poly.pdbx_strand_id
1 'polypeptide(L)'
;MELNKPPPLLVVEVVSESTQSADYRAKYSEYSVLEIPEYWIVDPLESKITICQLNEGRYDETVLTGEMVIDSTTFPELKLSFDRILASKC
;
A
#
# COMPACT_ATOMS: atom_id res chain seq x y z
N MET A 1 14.81 7.17 -6.07
CA MET A 1 15.62 6.53 -5.00
C MET A 1 17.09 6.52 -5.41
N GLU A 2 18.03 6.57 -4.46
CA GLU A 2 19.44 6.26 -4.76
C GLU A 2 19.60 4.75 -4.94
N LEU A 3 20.19 4.30 -6.05
CA LEU A 3 20.29 2.88 -6.42
C LEU A 3 21.17 2.02 -5.49
N ASN A 4 21.86 2.65 -4.53
CA ASN A 4 22.83 2.01 -3.62
C ASN A 4 22.28 1.76 -2.21
N LYS A 5 20.98 1.98 -1.96
CA LYS A 5 20.33 1.69 -0.68
C LYS A 5 19.37 0.51 -0.84
N PRO A 6 19.24 -0.37 0.18
CA PRO A 6 18.23 -1.41 0.14
C PRO A 6 16.84 -0.77 0.01
N PRO A 7 15.92 -1.37 -0.78
CA PRO A 7 14.59 -0.86 -0.92
C PRO A 7 13.87 -0.89 0.44
N PRO A 8 12.89 0.01 0.66
CA PRO A 8 12.03 -0.07 1.82
C PRO A 8 11.25 -1.38 1.81
N LEU A 9 10.98 -1.91 3.00
CA LEU A 9 10.16 -3.11 3.18
C LEU A 9 8.66 -2.83 2.92
N LEU A 10 8.22 -1.59 3.11
CA LEU A 10 6.86 -1.17 2.86
C LEU A 10 6.84 0.27 2.37
N VAL A 11 6.05 0.52 1.33
CA VAL A 11 5.66 1.86 0.91
C VAL A 11 4.15 2.00 1.10
N VAL A 12 3.70 3.12 1.65
CA VAL A 12 2.29 3.46 1.79
C VAL A 12 2.04 4.77 1.08
N GLU A 13 1.17 4.75 0.08
CA GLU A 13 0.71 5.93 -0.65
C GLU A 13 -0.74 6.24 -0.27
N VAL A 14 -1.05 7.52 -0.08
CA VAL A 14 -2.40 7.97 0.29
C VAL A 14 -2.96 8.77 -0.87
N VAL A 15 -4.07 8.29 -1.46
CA VAL A 15 -4.74 8.94 -2.58
C VAL A 15 -5.31 10.28 -2.12
N SER A 16 -5.14 11.29 -2.97
CA SER A 16 -5.75 12.61 -2.80
C SER A 16 -6.59 12.99 -4.03
N GLU A 17 -7.52 13.93 -3.87
CA GLU A 17 -8.40 14.37 -4.96
C GLU A 17 -7.64 14.89 -6.19
N SER A 18 -6.42 15.43 -6.02
CA SER A 18 -5.60 15.96 -7.10
C SER A 18 -4.72 14.92 -7.82
N THR A 19 -4.60 13.69 -7.30
CA THR A 19 -3.69 12.66 -7.82
C THR A 19 -4.38 11.37 -8.29
N GLN A 20 -5.72 11.37 -8.32
CA GLN A 20 -6.58 10.20 -8.50
C GLN A 20 -6.28 9.33 -9.74
N SER A 21 -5.76 9.90 -10.84
CA SER A 21 -5.44 9.14 -12.07
C SER A 21 -3.96 8.79 -12.26
N ALA A 22 -3.05 9.47 -11.56
CA ALA A 22 -1.61 9.31 -11.76
C ALA A 22 -0.97 8.29 -10.78
N ASP A 23 -1.50 8.19 -9.55
CA ASP A 23 -0.89 7.36 -8.50
C ASP A 23 -1.17 5.85 -8.68
N TYR A 24 -2.29 5.45 -9.31
CA TYR A 24 -2.68 4.04 -9.37
C TYR A 24 -1.81 3.16 -10.29
N ARG A 25 -1.08 3.72 -11.28
CA ARG A 25 -0.36 2.89 -12.29
C ARG A 25 1.11 3.23 -12.49
N ALA A 26 1.55 4.48 -12.30
CA ALA A 26 2.93 4.86 -12.59
C ALA A 26 3.93 4.26 -11.58
N LYS A 27 3.57 4.27 -10.29
CA LYS A 27 4.45 3.82 -9.20
C LYS A 27 4.53 2.30 -9.06
N TYR A 28 3.48 1.59 -9.47
CA TYR A 28 3.40 0.13 -9.37
C TYR A 28 4.56 -0.58 -10.09
N SER A 29 4.83 -0.19 -11.35
CA SER A 29 5.93 -0.79 -12.11
C SER A 29 7.31 -0.34 -11.61
N GLU A 30 7.42 0.87 -11.06
CA GLU A 30 8.67 1.34 -10.48
C GLU A 30 9.01 0.54 -9.21
N TYR A 31 8.03 0.35 -8.33
CA TYR A 31 8.22 -0.36 -7.05
C TYR A 31 8.48 -1.85 -7.24
N SER A 32 7.87 -2.48 -8.25
CA SER A 32 8.15 -3.88 -8.55
C SER A 32 9.58 -4.08 -9.06
N VAL A 33 10.09 -3.15 -9.88
CA VAL A 33 11.49 -3.15 -10.35
C VAL A 33 12.47 -2.88 -9.20
N LEU A 34 12.06 -2.09 -8.21
CA LEU A 34 12.84 -1.84 -7.00
C LEU A 34 12.73 -2.96 -5.95
N GLU A 35 12.02 -4.04 -6.25
CA GLU A 35 11.84 -5.20 -5.37
C GLU A 35 11.27 -4.86 -3.98
N ILE A 36 10.38 -3.86 -3.92
CA ILE A 36 9.68 -3.51 -2.68
C ILE A 36 8.66 -4.61 -2.38
N PRO A 37 8.79 -5.37 -1.26
CA PRO A 37 7.98 -6.56 -1.05
C PRO A 37 6.51 -6.26 -0.78
N GLU A 38 6.20 -5.10 -0.21
CA GLU A 38 4.83 -4.71 0.11
C GLU A 38 4.56 -3.23 -0.21
N TYR A 39 3.45 -2.95 -0.86
CA TYR A 39 3.04 -1.61 -1.27
C TYR A 39 1.56 -1.41 -0.97
N TRP A 40 1.19 -0.37 -0.24
CA TRP A 40 -0.20 -0.09 0.10
C TRP A 40 -0.68 1.20 -0.57
N ILE A 41 -1.91 1.13 -1.07
CA ILE A 41 -2.65 2.29 -1.57
C ILE A 41 -3.82 2.52 -0.63
N VAL A 42 -3.75 3.58 0.15
CA VAL A 42 -4.83 4.00 1.05
C VAL A 42 -5.68 5.02 0.30
N ASP A 43 -6.97 4.73 0.11
CA ASP A 43 -7.91 5.62 -0.57
C ASP A 43 -9.00 6.06 0.43
N PRO A 44 -8.84 7.23 1.06
CA PRO A 44 -9.84 7.77 1.99
C PRO A 44 -11.15 8.17 1.29
N LEU A 45 -11.11 8.47 -0.01
CA LEU A 45 -12.28 8.90 -0.78
C LEU A 45 -13.23 7.72 -1.02
N GLU A 46 -12.65 6.55 -1.30
CA GLU A 46 -13.41 5.30 -1.48
C GLU A 46 -13.46 4.42 -0.22
N SER A 47 -12.85 4.86 0.88
CA SER A 47 -12.81 4.13 2.15
C SER A 47 -12.25 2.70 2.01
N LYS A 48 -11.11 2.57 1.32
CA LYS A 48 -10.45 1.29 1.05
C LYS A 48 -8.92 1.36 1.19
N ILE A 49 -8.31 0.19 1.39
CA ILE A 49 -6.86 -0.02 1.22
C ILE A 49 -6.67 -1.13 0.19
N THR A 50 -5.78 -0.92 -0.77
CA THR A 50 -5.25 -2.00 -1.61
C THR A 50 -3.87 -2.39 -1.10
N ILE A 51 -3.71 -3.64 -0.68
CA ILE A 51 -2.42 -4.24 -0.33
C ILE A 51 -1.86 -4.94 -1.57
N CYS A 52 -0.67 -4.53 -2.00
CA CYS A 52 0.06 -5.08 -3.13
C CYS A 52 1.25 -5.88 -2.58
N GLN A 53 1.28 -7.20 -2.81
CA GLN A 53 2.36 -8.09 -2.37
C GLN A 53 3.20 -8.55 -3.56
N LEU A 54 4.52 -8.35 -3.50
CA LEU A 54 5.40 -8.65 -4.63
C LEU A 54 5.63 -10.16 -4.74
N ASN A 55 5.14 -10.76 -5.82
CA ASN A 55 5.35 -12.15 -6.20
C ASN A 55 5.92 -12.22 -7.61
N GLU A 56 7.10 -12.82 -7.75
CA GLU A 56 7.76 -13.05 -9.05
C GLU A 56 7.84 -11.78 -9.95
N GLY A 57 8.11 -10.61 -9.34
CA GLY A 57 8.27 -9.34 -10.04
C GLY A 57 6.96 -8.61 -10.39
N ARG A 58 5.82 -9.06 -9.87
CA ARG A 58 4.50 -8.44 -10.01
C ARG A 58 3.80 -8.35 -8.67
N TYR A 59 2.90 -7.38 -8.48
CA TYR A 59 2.12 -7.36 -7.24
C TYR A 59 0.80 -8.11 -7.38
N ASP A 60 0.50 -8.96 -6.41
CA ASP A 60 -0.86 -9.44 -6.20
C ASP A 60 -1.59 -8.46 -5.29
N GLU A 61 -2.81 -8.09 -5.68
CA GLU A 61 -3.60 -7.07 -5.01
C GLU A 61 -4.70 -7.68 -4.15
N THR A 62 -4.82 -7.21 -2.91
CA THR A 62 -5.95 -7.50 -2.01
C THR A 62 -6.58 -6.19 -1.56
N VAL A 63 -7.87 -6.02 -1.82
CA VAL A 63 -8.62 -4.82 -1.39
C VAL A 63 -9.31 -5.08 -0.06
N LEU A 64 -9.10 -4.18 0.88
CA LEU A 64 -9.69 -4.18 2.22
C LEU A 64 -10.62 -2.98 2.38
N THR A 65 -11.78 -3.19 2.99
CA THR A 65 -12.77 -2.14 3.31
C THR A 65 -13.36 -2.35 4.71
N GLY A 66 -13.86 -1.27 5.33
CA GLY A 66 -14.51 -1.32 6.65
C GLY A 66 -13.66 -1.96 7.75
N GLU A 67 -14.23 -2.95 8.44
CA GLU A 67 -13.60 -3.61 9.60
C GLU A 67 -12.56 -4.69 9.23
N MET A 68 -12.28 -4.89 7.94
CA MET A 68 -11.26 -5.86 7.50
C MET A 68 -9.90 -5.49 8.09
N VAL A 69 -9.23 -6.50 8.66
CA VAL A 69 -7.90 -6.35 9.27
C VAL A 69 -6.84 -6.53 8.19
N ILE A 70 -5.85 -5.66 8.23
CA ILE A 70 -4.67 -5.76 7.38
C ILE A 70 -3.94 -7.08 7.68
N ASP A 71 -3.73 -7.86 6.63
CA ASP A 71 -2.90 -9.06 6.67
C ASP A 71 -1.60 -8.79 5.90
N SER A 72 -0.64 -8.20 6.63
CA SER A 72 0.70 -7.91 6.10
C SER A 72 1.58 -9.15 6.21
N THR A 73 2.10 -9.63 5.09
CA THR A 73 3.11 -10.69 5.08
C THR A 73 4.45 -10.20 5.63
N THR A 74 4.77 -8.92 5.41
CA THR A 74 6.03 -8.32 5.87
C THR A 74 5.98 -8.01 7.35
N PHE A 75 4.81 -7.65 7.88
CA PHE A 75 4.59 -7.33 9.30
C PHE A 75 3.39 -8.11 9.88
N PRO A 76 3.51 -9.42 10.13
CA PRO A 76 2.37 -10.26 10.56
C PRO A 76 1.71 -9.83 11.88
N GLU A 77 2.47 -9.15 12.74
CA GLU A 77 2.01 -8.62 14.04
C GLU A 77 1.24 -7.30 13.91
N LEU A 78 1.26 -6.65 12.74
CA LEU A 78 0.55 -5.40 12.47
C LEU A 78 -0.95 -5.68 12.26
N LYS A 79 -1.70 -5.74 13.35
CA LYS A 79 -3.16 -5.94 13.32
C LYS A 79 -3.89 -4.61 13.40
N LEU A 80 -4.12 -3.99 12.25
CA LEU A 80 -4.88 -2.74 12.09
C LEU A 80 -6.07 -2.96 11.15
N SER A 81 -7.24 -2.46 11.51
CA SER A 81 -8.36 -2.33 10.57
C SER A 81 -8.36 -0.95 9.91
N PHE A 82 -8.96 -0.84 8.74
CA PHE A 82 -9.07 0.44 8.03
C PHE A 82 -9.79 1.51 8.89
N ASP A 83 -10.86 1.12 9.57
CA ASP A 83 -11.58 2.03 10.47
C ASP A 83 -10.70 2.58 11.59
N ARG A 84 -9.73 1.79 12.11
CA ARG A 84 -8.75 2.28 13.08
C ARG A 84 -7.77 3.27 12.49
N ILE A 85 -7.39 3.10 11.22
CA ILE A 85 -6.51 4.03 10.50
C ILE A 85 -7.22 5.37 10.27
N LEU A 86 -8.52 5.35 9.96
CA LEU A 86 -9.31 6.58 9.79
C LEU A 86 -9.77 7.23 11.11
N ALA A 87 -9.92 6.45 12.18
CA ALA A 87 -10.37 6.94 13.49
C ALA A 87 -9.32 7.79 14.22
N SER A 88 -8.04 7.76 13.83
CA SER A 88 -7.02 8.68 14.31
C SER A 88 -7.18 10.08 13.68
N LYS A 89 -8.31 10.74 13.96
CA LYS A 89 -8.42 12.19 13.86
C LYS A 89 -8.05 12.79 15.21
N CYS A 90 -7.03 13.64 15.22
CA CYS A 90 -6.84 14.65 16.27
C CYS A 90 -7.94 15.70 16.21
#